data_AF-A0A6J4T5C6-F1
#
_entry.id   AF-A0A6J4T5C6-F1
#
_cell.length_a   1.000
_cell.length_b   1.000
_cell.length_c   1.000
_cell.angle_alpha   90.00
_cell.angle_beta   90.00
_cell.angle_gamma   90.00
#
_symmetry.space_group_name_H-M   'P 1'
#
loop_
_entity.id
_entity.type
_entity.pdbx_description
1 polymer ?
#
loop_
_entity_poly.entity_id
_entity_poly.type
_entity_poly.pdbx_seq_one_letter_code
_entity_poly.pdbx_strand_id
1 'polypeptide(L)' 'MREVTAAILPHLRCVRPEMLVVQGDTSSAMGTALAGFAADVSVGHVEAGLRTHDQRLP' A
#
# COMPACT_ATOMS: atom_id res chain seq x y z
N MET A 1 -8.23 1.76 5.99
CA MET A 1 -7.88 2.02 4.57
C MET A 1 -7.91 3.51 4.25
N ARG A 2 -9.08 4.16 4.15
CA ARG A 2 -9.20 5.58 3.76
C ARG A 2 -8.36 6.55 4.60
N GLU A 3 -8.34 6.36 5.92
CA GLU A 3 -7.54 7.17 6.84
C GLU A 3 -6.03 7.04 6.58
N VAL A 4 -5.55 5.81 6.41
CA VAL A 4 -4.14 5.53 6.09
C VAL A 4 -3.75 6.21 4.77
N THR A 5 -4.58 6.04 3.72
CA THR A 5 -4.32 6.68 2.43
C THR A 5 -4.25 8.20 2.54
N ALA A 6 -5.20 8.81 3.26
CA ALA A 6 -5.24 10.27 3.46
C ALA A 6 -4.03 10.79 4.26
N ALA A 7 -3.53 10.02 5.23
CA ALA A 7 -2.37 10.38 6.02
C ALA A 7 -1.05 10.31 5.23
N ILE A 8 -0.88 9.28 4.40
CA ILE A 8 0.38 9.01 3.68
C ILE A 8 0.52 9.85 2.40
N LEU A 9 -0.57 10.06 1.65
CA LEU A 9 -0.53 10.73 0.34
C LEU A 9 0.21 12.10 0.33
N PRO A 10 0.02 13.01 1.30
CA PRO A 10 0.75 14.28 1.33
C PRO A 10 2.26 14.10 1.43
N HIS A 11 2.72 13.07 2.12
CA HIS A 11 4.13 12.78 2.33
C HIS A 11 4.78 12.27 1.04
N LEU A 12 4.09 11.41 0.30
CA LEU A 12 4.57 10.91 -1.00
C LEU A 12 4.68 12.03 -2.03
N ARG A 13 3.75 13.00 -2.04
CA ARG A 13 3.80 14.17 -2.93
C ARG A 13 4.93 15.14 -2.59
N CYS A 14 5.33 15.19 -1.31
CA CYS A 14 6.42 16.02 -0.82
C CYS A 14 7.78 15.38 -1.13
N VAL A 15 7.98 14.12 -0.71
CA VAL A 15 9.26 13.40 -0.85
C VAL A 15 9.51 12.93 -2.29
N ARG A 16 8.46 12.60 -3.03
CA ARG A 16 8.51 12.05 -4.39
C ARG A 16 9.50 10.90 -4.55
N PRO A 17 9.34 9.81 -3.78
CA PRO A 17 10.21 8.65 -3.93
C PRO A 17 10.01 7.99 -5.29
N GLU A 18 11.05 7.36 -5.82
CA GLU A 18 10.96 6.56 -7.06
C GLU A 18 10.10 5.30 -6.87
N MET A 19 10.12 4.75 -5.65
CA MET A 19 9.36 3.56 -5.29
C MET A 19 8.92 3.59 -3.82
N LEU A 20 7.72 3.08 -3.58
CA LEU A 20 7.15 2.78 -2.28
C LEU A 20 7.13 1.26 -2.09
N VAL A 21 7.65 0.76 -0.96
CA VAL A 21 7.62 -0.66 -0.62
C VAL A 21 6.62 -0.91 0.51
N VAL A 22 5.72 -1.86 0.32
CA VAL A 22 4.77 -2.33 1.34
C VAL A 22 4.95 -3.84 1.56
N GLN A 23 4.56 -4.34 2.73
CA GLN A 23 4.72 -5.76 3.08
C GLN A 23 3.42 -6.38 3.58
N GLY A 24 3.16 -7.62 3.14
CA GLY A 24 2.10 -8.46 3.67
C GLY A 24 0.70 -8.02 3.27
N ASP A 25 -0.29 -8.40 4.06
CA ASP A 25 -1.73 -8.28 3.78
C ASP A 25 -2.46 -7.32 4.74
N THR A 26 -1.72 -6.55 5.53
CA THR A 26 -2.29 -5.64 6.52
C THR A 26 -3.08 -4.48 5.89
N SER A 27 -4.02 -3.92 6.67
CA SER A 27 -4.76 -2.71 6.26
C SER A 27 -3.88 -1.48 6.03
N SER A 28 -2.72 -1.40 6.69
CA SER A 28 -1.73 -0.35 6.42
C SER A 28 -1.04 -0.57 5.08
N ALA A 29 -0.65 -1.80 4.73
CA ALA A 29 -0.04 -2.12 3.44
C ALA A 29 -0.95 -1.72 2.27
N MET A 30 -2.23 -2.11 2.32
CA MET A 30 -3.20 -1.76 1.28
C MET A 30 -3.49 -0.25 1.23
N GLY A 31 -3.68 0.41 2.38
CA GLY A 31 -3.93 1.86 2.42
C GLY A 31 -2.76 2.69 1.87
N THR A 32 -1.53 2.29 2.17
CA THR A 32 -0.29 2.93 1.70
C THR A 32 -0.05 2.64 0.22
N ALA A 33 -0.30 1.42 -0.26
CA ALA A 33 -0.23 1.10 -1.69
C ALA A 33 -1.20 1.95 -2.53
N LEU A 34 -2.43 2.16 -2.04
CA LEU A 34 -3.39 3.07 -2.68
C LEU A 34 -2.89 4.53 -2.70
N ALA A 35 -2.18 4.97 -1.66
CA ALA A 35 -1.56 6.30 -1.64
C ALA A 35 -0.43 6.41 -2.67
N GLY A 36 0.40 5.37 -2.81
CA GLY A 36 1.44 5.27 -3.84
C GLY A 36 0.87 5.38 -5.25
N PHE A 37 -0.17 4.59 -5.54
CA PHE A 37 -0.89 4.67 -6.81
C PHE A 37 -1.44 6.08 -7.10
N ALA A 38 -2.10 6.70 -6.12
CA ALA A 38 -2.66 8.05 -6.28
C ALA A 38 -1.59 9.17 -6.38
N ALA A 39 -0.36 8.89 -5.99
CA ALA A 39 0.78 9.80 -6.07
C ALA A 39 1.64 9.58 -7.33
N ASP A 40 1.27 8.65 -8.21
CA ASP A 40 2.07 8.21 -9.37
C ASP A 40 3.48 7.69 -8.96
N VAL A 41 3.54 6.98 -7.84
CA VAL A 41 4.75 6.34 -7.30
C VAL A 41 4.68 4.84 -7.54
N SER A 42 5.76 4.25 -8.07
CA SER A 42 5.84 2.79 -8.27
C SER A 42 5.71 2.05 -6.93
N VAL A 43 4.90 0.98 -6.87
CA VAL A 43 4.69 0.22 -5.63
C VAL A 43 5.29 -1.18 -5.75
N GLY A 44 6.21 -1.51 -4.85
CA GLY A 44 6.71 -2.86 -4.64
C GLY A 44 5.99 -3.54 -3.47
N HIS A 45 5.43 -4.73 -3.71
CA HIS A 45 4.70 -5.49 -2.68
C HIS A 45 5.51 -6.72 -2.26
N VAL A 46 6.10 -6.66 -1.08
CA VAL A 46 6.78 -7.79 -0.43
C VAL A 46 5.71 -8.76 0.08
N GLU A 47 5.95 -10.07 -0.12
CA GLU A 47 4.98 -11.15 0.15
C GLU A 47 3.75 -11.17 -0.79
N ALA A 48 3.90 -10.64 -2.01
CA ALA A 48 2.87 -10.72 -3.02
C ALA A 48 2.56 -12.19 -3.41
N GLY A 49 1.26 -12.51 -3.53
CA GLY A 49 0.78 -13.75 -4.13
C GLY A 49 0.35 -14.85 -3.18
N LEU A 50 0.49 -14.68 -1.85
CA LEU A 50 -0.05 -15.64 -0.88
C LEU A 50 -1.58 -15.69 -0.96
N ARG A 51 -2.17 -16.88 -1.06
CA ARG A 51 -3.62 -17.08 -1.15
C ARG A 51 -4.04 -18.32 -0.37
N THR A 52 -5.07 -18.17 0.45
CA THR A 52 -5.77 -19.29 1.08
C THR A 52 -6.96 -19.76 0.24
N HIS A 53 -7.52 -18.86 -0.56
CA HIS A 53 -8.79 -19.00 -1.28
C HIS A 53 -10.02 -19.26 -0.37
N ASP A 54 -9.89 -19.07 0.96
CA ASP A 54 -11.01 -19.10 1.89
C ASP A 54 -11.31 -17.67 2.37
N GLN A 55 -12.49 -17.16 2.04
CA GLN A 55 -12.92 -15.81 2.42
C GLN A 55 -13.17 -15.64 3.93
N ARG A 56 -13.19 -16.75 4.68
CA ARG A 56 -13.39 -16.75 6.13
C ARG A 56 -12.08 -16.77 6.90
N LEU A 57 -10.98 -17.13 6.24
CA LEU A 57 -9.66 -16.98 6.83
C LEU A 57 -9.28 -15.49 6.78
N PRO A 58 -8.59 -14.97 7.81
CA PRO A 58 -8.01 -13.64 7.71
C PRO A 58 -7.10 -13.54 6.47
#